data_AF-A0AAU6Z2X1-F1
#
_entry.id   AF-A0AAU6Z2X1-F1
#
_cell.length_a   1.000
_cell.length_b   1.000
_cell.length_c   1.000
_cell.angle_alpha   90.00
_cell.angle_beta   90.00
_cell.angle_gamma   90.00
#
_symmetry.space_group_name_H-M   'P 1'
#
loop_
_entity.id
_entity.type
_entity.pdbx_description
1 polymer ?
#
loop_
_entity_poly.entity_id
_entity_poly.type
_entity_poly.pdbx_seq_one_letter_code
_entity_poly.pdbx_strand_id
1 'polypeptide(L)'
;MPPKRPYRTYTEAEKAGFFLTLDRLGNVGAAARELGFNHSTWHAWAVSTGRTAGQKHTKDQKDEFFTVLERMGSVSVAARDLGLNRTTCVSWARTAGIRSIHPGVKKREEFLRLRQGGASRKEAATAVGASRKSGYLWDNGLIQVNGRAVNPDSQEPAYKHEVTATVAEPPVLESAPETLVADCEQQ
;
A
#
# COMPACT_ATOMS: atom_id res chain seq x y z
N MET A 1 -3.43 -30.11 -30.01
CA MET A 1 -3.13 -29.66 -28.63
C MET A 1 -2.45 -30.79 -27.88
N PRO A 2 -1.26 -30.60 -27.29
CA PRO A 2 -0.66 -31.63 -26.44
C PRO A 2 -1.53 -31.82 -25.19
N PRO A 3 -1.68 -33.06 -24.67
CA PRO A 3 -2.42 -33.31 -23.45
C PRO A 3 -1.74 -32.58 -22.29
N LYS A 4 -2.54 -31.89 -21.45
CA LYS A 4 -2.03 -31.31 -20.22
C LYS A 4 -1.40 -32.42 -19.38
N ARG A 5 -0.15 -32.26 -18.99
CA ARG A 5 0.54 -33.21 -18.11
C ARG A 5 -0.31 -33.39 -16.84
N PRO A 6 -0.53 -34.64 -16.39
CA PRO A 6 -1.28 -34.86 -15.16
C PRO A 6 -0.61 -34.13 -14.00
N TYR A 7 -1.40 -33.42 -13.20
CA TYR A 7 -0.89 -32.78 -12.00
C TYR A 7 -0.33 -33.84 -11.05
N ARG A 8 0.87 -33.58 -10.50
CA ARG A 8 1.48 -34.47 -9.51
C ARG A 8 0.54 -34.63 -8.32
N THR A 9 0.12 -35.85 -8.05
CA THR A 9 -0.66 -36.19 -6.86
C THR A 9 0.32 -36.61 -5.76
N TYR A 10 0.21 -36.00 -4.59
CA TYR A 10 1.08 -36.29 -3.45
C TYR A 10 0.45 -37.37 -2.58
N THR A 11 1.25 -38.39 -2.26
CA THR A 11 0.89 -39.48 -1.37
C THR A 11 0.74 -38.99 0.07
N GLU A 12 -0.04 -39.70 0.89
CA GLU A 12 -0.17 -39.37 2.32
C GLU A 12 1.15 -39.46 3.09
N ALA A 13 2.06 -40.35 2.68
CA ALA A 13 3.39 -40.46 3.28
C ALA A 13 4.24 -39.19 3.03
N GLU A 14 4.24 -38.65 1.80
CA GLU A 14 4.91 -37.39 1.48
C GLU A 14 4.34 -36.22 2.28
N LYS A 15 3.02 -36.22 2.47
CA LYS A 15 2.28 -35.24 3.26
C LYS A 15 2.65 -35.31 4.75
N ALA A 16 2.73 -36.51 5.32
CA ALA A 16 3.14 -36.72 6.70
C ALA A 16 4.60 -36.31 6.94
N GLY A 17 5.51 -36.67 6.03
CA GLY A 17 6.92 -36.28 6.11
C GLY A 17 7.14 -34.76 6.12
N PHE A 18 6.35 -34.03 5.32
CA PHE A 18 6.34 -32.57 5.33
C PHE A 18 5.92 -31.97 6.66
N PHE A 19 4.90 -32.53 7.32
CA PHE A 19 4.46 -32.01 8.62
C PHE A 19 5.47 -32.28 9.74
N LEU A 20 6.16 -33.42 9.72
CA LEU A 20 7.25 -33.68 10.67
C LEU A 20 8.40 -32.68 10.51
N THR A 21 8.77 -32.34 9.27
CA THR A 21 9.79 -31.31 9.01
C THR A 21 9.28 -29.91 9.35
N LEU A 22 7.99 -29.63 9.13
CA LEU A 22 7.36 -28.36 9.52
C LEU A 22 7.35 -28.17 11.03
N ASP A 23 6.98 -29.19 11.79
CA ASP A 23 6.94 -29.14 13.26
C ASP A 23 8.38 -29.02 13.83
N ARG A 24 9.39 -29.59 13.15
CA ARG A 24 10.81 -29.45 13.50
C ARG A 24 11.39 -28.07 13.18
N LEU A 25 11.06 -27.50 12.02
CA LEU A 25 11.68 -26.27 11.49
C LEU A 25 10.87 -25.00 11.76
N GLY A 26 9.59 -25.12 12.09
CA GLY A 26 8.66 -24.00 12.27
C GLY A 26 8.41 -23.14 11.03
N ASN A 27 8.92 -23.55 9.85
CA ASN A 27 8.89 -22.77 8.63
C ASN A 27 8.58 -23.65 7.41
N VAL A 28 7.46 -23.34 6.74
CA VAL A 28 6.99 -24.01 5.52
C VAL A 28 8.02 -23.96 4.38
N GLY A 29 8.72 -22.83 4.24
CA GLY A 29 9.77 -22.66 3.23
C GLY A 29 11.01 -23.51 3.48
N ALA A 30 11.39 -23.68 4.75
CA ALA A 30 12.52 -24.54 5.12
C ALA A 30 12.17 -26.02 4.93
N ALA A 31 10.99 -26.43 5.41
CA ALA A 31 10.49 -27.80 5.24
C ALA A 31 10.31 -28.18 3.76
N ALA A 32 9.78 -27.26 2.92
CA ALA A 32 9.64 -27.49 1.49
C ALA A 32 11.00 -27.61 0.77
N ARG A 33 12.01 -26.82 1.18
CA ARG A 33 13.36 -26.90 0.62
C ARG A 33 14.06 -28.21 0.94
N GLU A 34 13.95 -28.68 2.19
CA GLU A 34 14.59 -29.95 2.59
C GLU A 34 14.03 -31.16 1.85
N LEU A 35 12.72 -31.15 1.54
CA LEU A 35 12.07 -32.22 0.81
C LEU A 35 12.08 -32.03 -0.72
N GLY A 36 12.74 -30.97 -1.21
CA GLY A 36 12.85 -30.68 -2.65
C GLY A 36 11.53 -30.34 -3.33
N PHE A 37 10.56 -29.80 -2.58
CA PHE A 37 9.23 -29.53 -3.08
C PHE A 37 8.97 -28.06 -3.41
N ASN A 38 7.94 -27.83 -4.24
CA ASN A 38 7.48 -26.47 -4.59
C ASN A 38 6.82 -25.76 -3.41
N HIS A 39 7.42 -24.65 -2.96
CA HIS A 39 6.96 -23.84 -1.85
C HIS A 39 5.48 -23.42 -1.94
N SER A 40 5.00 -23.01 -3.12
CA SER A 40 3.63 -22.48 -3.27
C SER A 40 2.54 -23.54 -3.03
N THR A 41 2.79 -24.78 -3.45
CA THR A 41 1.84 -25.89 -3.27
C THR A 41 1.72 -26.28 -1.81
N TRP A 42 2.84 -26.38 -1.10
CA TRP A 42 2.87 -26.74 0.32
C TRP A 42 2.45 -25.59 1.23
N HIS A 43 2.69 -24.34 0.84
CA HIS A 43 2.16 -23.17 1.55
C HIS A 43 0.63 -23.17 1.52
N ALA A 44 0.00 -23.38 0.35
CA ALA A 44 -1.45 -23.49 0.26
C ALA A 44 -2.01 -24.63 1.13
N TRP A 45 -1.28 -25.75 1.21
CA TRP A 45 -1.69 -26.93 1.98
C TRP A 45 -1.50 -26.76 3.50
N ALA A 46 -0.43 -26.10 3.93
CA ALA A 46 -0.20 -25.72 5.31
C ALA A 46 -1.25 -24.68 5.79
N VAL A 47 -1.71 -23.79 4.90
CA VAL A 47 -2.80 -22.84 5.16
C VAL A 47 -4.13 -23.58 5.30
N SER A 48 -4.46 -24.48 4.38
CA SER A 48 -5.72 -25.24 4.44
C SER A 48 -5.82 -26.17 5.66
N THR A 49 -4.68 -26.59 6.22
CA THR A 49 -4.61 -27.41 7.44
C THR A 49 -4.50 -26.59 8.73
N GLY A 50 -4.52 -25.25 8.64
CA GLY A 50 -4.44 -24.35 9.78
C GLY A 50 -3.07 -24.33 10.50
N ARG A 51 -2.05 -24.98 9.91
CA ARG A 51 -0.71 -25.10 10.50
C ARG A 51 0.25 -23.99 10.11
N THR A 52 -0.11 -23.13 9.14
CA THR A 52 0.49 -21.80 9.02
C THR A 52 -0.11 -20.86 10.04
N ALA A 53 0.04 -21.16 11.33
CA ALA A 53 -0.12 -20.12 12.32
C ALA A 53 1.08 -19.16 12.15
N GLY A 54 0.94 -18.18 11.25
CA GLY A 54 1.83 -17.04 11.25
C GLY A 54 1.91 -16.51 12.68
N GLN A 55 3.10 -16.14 13.15
CA GLN A 55 3.35 -15.62 14.50
C GLN A 55 2.18 -14.72 14.93
N LYS A 56 1.31 -15.28 15.79
CA LYS A 56 0.16 -14.57 16.32
C LYS A 56 0.74 -13.54 17.27
N HIS A 57 0.84 -12.31 16.80
CA HIS A 57 1.33 -11.23 17.64
C HIS A 57 0.36 -11.10 18.81
N THR A 58 0.91 -11.08 20.02
CA THR A 58 0.09 -10.97 21.22
C THR A 58 -0.55 -9.59 21.29
N LYS A 59 -1.68 -9.50 22.01
CA LYS A 59 -2.36 -8.22 22.23
C LYS A 59 -1.39 -7.19 22.84
N ASP A 60 -0.54 -7.64 23.75
CA ASP A 60 0.49 -6.81 24.40
C ASP A 60 1.47 -6.19 23.39
N GLN A 61 1.94 -6.94 22.40
CA GLN A 61 2.81 -6.40 21.34
C GLN A 61 2.13 -5.33 20.50
N LYS A 62 0.81 -5.46 20.30
CA LYS A 62 0.02 -4.49 19.55
C LYS A 62 -0.19 -3.21 20.38
N ASP A 63 -0.44 -3.33 21.67
CA ASP A 63 -0.65 -2.19 22.57
C ASP A 63 0.66 -1.42 22.81
N GLU A 64 1.79 -2.13 22.98
CA GLU A 64 3.13 -1.53 23.07
C GLU A 64 3.49 -0.81 21.77
N PHE A 65 3.17 -1.40 20.62
CA PHE A 65 3.35 -0.75 19.32
C PHE A 65 2.58 0.57 19.20
N PHE A 66 1.33 0.65 19.65
CA PHE A 66 0.58 1.90 19.60
C PHE A 66 1.15 2.96 20.54
N THR A 67 1.60 2.56 21.73
CA THR A 67 2.27 3.47 22.68
C THR A 67 3.53 4.09 22.07
N VAL A 68 4.37 3.28 21.41
CA VAL A 68 5.57 3.76 20.73
C VAL A 68 5.21 4.58 19.48
N LEU A 69 4.15 4.20 18.77
CA LEU A 69 3.68 4.92 17.59
C LEU A 69 3.20 6.33 17.92
N GLU A 70 2.48 6.54 19.02
CA GLU A 70 2.06 7.86 19.48
C GLU A 70 3.26 8.75 19.79
N ARG A 71 4.28 8.21 20.46
CA ARG A 71 5.51 8.94 20.78
C ARG A 71 6.32 9.31 19.53
N MET A 72 6.49 8.38 18.60
CA MET A 72 7.37 8.57 17.44
C MET A 72 6.67 9.22 16.25
N GLY A 73 5.38 8.95 16.06
CA GLY A 73 4.57 9.34 14.92
C GLY A 73 4.80 8.51 13.65
N SER A 74 5.77 7.59 13.65
CA SER A 74 6.14 6.81 12.45
C SER A 74 6.12 5.31 12.68
N VAL A 75 5.29 4.60 11.91
CA VAL A 75 5.15 3.14 11.95
C VAL A 75 6.46 2.42 11.65
N SER A 76 7.27 2.95 10.72
CA SER A 76 8.51 2.28 10.33
C SER A 76 9.61 2.43 11.38
N VAL A 77 9.58 3.51 12.16
CA VAL A 77 10.52 3.71 13.27
C VAL A 77 10.08 2.90 14.48
N ALA A 78 8.78 2.94 14.83
CA ALA A 78 8.22 2.14 15.92
C ALA A 78 8.39 0.62 15.70
N ALA A 79 8.17 0.13 14.48
CA ALA A 79 8.38 -1.28 14.15
C ALA A 79 9.85 -1.70 14.28
N ARG A 80 10.80 -0.82 13.92
CA ARG A 80 12.24 -1.11 14.06
C ARG A 80 12.66 -1.15 15.53
N ASP A 81 12.12 -0.25 16.34
CA ASP A 81 12.40 -0.14 17.77
C ASP A 81 11.97 -1.42 18.52
N LEU A 82 10.79 -1.94 18.18
CA LEU A 82 10.21 -3.14 18.80
C LEU A 82 10.60 -4.46 18.10
N GLY A 83 11.42 -4.40 17.05
CA GLY A 83 11.79 -5.58 16.25
C GLY A 83 10.62 -6.27 15.54
N LEU A 84 9.50 -5.57 15.35
CA LEU A 84 8.28 -6.09 14.74
C LEU A 84 8.32 -6.01 13.21
N ASN A 85 7.56 -6.90 12.56
CA ASN A 85 7.44 -6.86 11.10
C ASN A 85 6.70 -5.58 10.67
N ARG A 86 7.43 -4.71 9.96
CA ARG A 86 6.91 -3.44 9.42
C ARG A 86 5.58 -3.60 8.67
N THR A 87 5.43 -4.64 7.84
CA THR A 87 4.22 -4.83 7.04
C THR A 87 3.01 -5.10 7.93
N THR A 88 3.20 -5.88 8.99
CA THR A 88 2.16 -6.14 10.00
C THR A 88 1.78 -4.87 10.75
N CYS A 89 2.77 -4.10 11.21
CA CYS A 89 2.56 -2.81 11.88
C CYS A 89 1.82 -1.80 11.01
N VAL A 90 2.13 -1.74 9.70
CA VAL A 90 1.41 -0.88 8.74
C VAL A 90 -0.05 -1.32 8.60
N SER A 91 -0.31 -2.62 8.53
CA SER A 91 -1.68 -3.14 8.52
C SER A 91 -2.44 -2.75 9.79
N TRP A 92 -1.83 -2.87 10.97
CA TRP A 92 -2.48 -2.44 12.23
C TRP A 92 -2.79 -0.96 12.28
N ALA A 93 -1.84 -0.12 11.87
CA ALA A 93 -2.06 1.33 11.82
C ALA A 93 -3.21 1.68 10.85
N ARG A 94 -3.27 1.02 9.68
CA ARG A 94 -4.37 1.20 8.71
C ARG A 94 -5.72 0.76 9.27
N THR A 95 -5.78 -0.41 9.92
CA THR A 95 -7.01 -0.90 10.57
C THR A 95 -7.47 0.02 11.70
N ALA A 96 -6.54 0.64 12.42
CA ALA A 96 -6.84 1.63 13.46
C ALA A 96 -7.14 3.04 12.91
N GLY A 97 -7.14 3.24 11.59
CA GLY A 97 -7.37 4.55 10.96
C GLY A 97 -6.22 5.55 11.13
N ILE A 98 -5.06 5.12 11.67
CA ILE A 98 -3.92 5.98 11.93
C ILE A 98 -3.11 6.17 10.63
N ARG A 99 -3.11 7.41 10.13
CA ARG A 99 -2.17 7.80 9.06
C ARG A 99 -0.79 8.01 9.66
N SER A 100 0.13 7.05 9.42
CA SER A 100 1.52 7.18 9.85
C SER A 100 2.17 8.44 9.28
N ILE A 101 2.84 9.21 10.13
CA ILE A 101 3.68 10.31 9.70
C ILE A 101 4.97 9.71 9.12
N HIS A 102 5.33 10.12 7.91
CA HIS A 102 6.60 9.73 7.32
C HIS A 102 7.73 10.44 8.10
N PRO A 103 8.84 9.76 8.48
CA PRO A 103 9.87 10.35 9.33
C PRO A 103 10.52 11.61 8.69
N GLY A 104 10.44 11.74 7.37
CA GLY A 104 10.88 12.93 6.64
C GLY A 104 10.03 14.19 6.89
N VAL A 105 8.82 14.08 7.45
CA VAL A 105 7.94 15.24 7.73
C VAL A 105 8.51 16.08 8.87
N LYS A 106 8.90 15.46 10.00
CA LYS A 106 9.55 16.17 11.12
C LYS A 106 10.84 16.87 10.68
N LYS A 107 11.67 16.17 9.90
CA LYS A 107 12.90 16.77 9.31
C LYS A 107 12.60 17.93 8.37
N ARG A 108 11.50 17.87 7.61
CA ARG A 108 11.06 18.95 6.73
C ARG A 108 10.64 20.18 7.55
N GLU A 109 9.88 20.00 8.63
CA GLU A 109 9.47 21.10 9.50
C GLU A 109 10.68 21.82 10.11
N GLU A 110 11.64 21.06 10.66
CA GLU A 110 12.87 21.61 11.21
C GLU A 110 13.72 22.31 10.13
N PHE A 111 13.81 21.72 8.93
CA PHE A 111 14.48 22.35 7.79
C PHE A 111 13.82 23.67 7.40
N LEU A 112 12.49 23.72 7.31
CA LEU A 112 11.76 24.93 6.96
C LEU A 112 11.93 26.00 8.04
N ARG A 113 11.96 25.63 9.32
CA ARG A 113 12.26 26.54 10.43
C ARG A 113 13.66 27.15 10.30
N LEU A 114 14.67 26.34 9.97
CA LEU A 114 16.03 26.82 9.72
C LEU A 114 16.10 27.73 8.47
N ARG A 115 15.35 27.40 7.41
CA ARG A 115 15.26 28.22 6.19
C ARG A 115 14.59 29.57 6.46
N GLN A 116 13.53 29.60 7.28
CA GLN A 116 12.89 30.83 7.73
C GLN A 116 13.84 31.69 8.58
N GLY A 117 14.71 31.06 9.37
CA GLY A 117 15.77 31.73 10.13
C GLY A 117 16.96 32.22 9.29
N GLY A 118 16.92 32.09 7.95
CA GLY A 118 17.96 32.59 7.05
C GLY A 118 19.09 31.61 6.72
N ALA A 119 19.06 30.38 7.24
CA ALA A 119 20.09 29.38 6.93
C ALA A 119 20.06 29.01 5.43
N SER A 120 21.24 28.75 4.86
CA SER A 120 21.30 28.27 3.48
C SER A 120 20.71 26.86 3.37
N ARG A 121 20.23 26.48 2.17
CA ARG A 121 19.70 25.12 1.91
C ARG A 121 20.68 24.02 2.34
N LYS A 122 21.98 24.22 2.11
CA LYS A 122 23.02 23.22 2.42
C LYS A 122 23.20 23.08 3.93
N GLU A 123 23.28 24.20 4.65
CA GLU A 123 23.43 24.20 6.11
C GLU A 123 22.20 23.61 6.79
N ALA A 124 20.99 24.05 6.39
CA ALA A 124 19.74 23.53 6.93
C ALA A 124 19.60 22.03 6.68
N ALA A 125 19.92 21.55 5.47
CA ALA A 125 19.85 20.12 5.16
C ALA A 125 20.87 19.30 5.98
N THR A 126 22.08 19.84 6.18
CA THR A 126 23.11 19.18 6.99
C THR A 126 22.70 19.11 8.46
N ALA A 127 22.14 20.19 9.01
CA ALA A 127 21.68 20.27 10.40
C ALA A 127 20.59 19.23 10.71
N VAL A 128 19.63 19.02 9.80
CA VAL A 128 18.56 18.01 9.99
C VAL A 128 18.95 16.59 9.55
N GLY A 129 20.20 16.40 9.10
CA GLY A 129 20.70 15.13 8.58
C GLY A 129 19.91 14.64 7.36
N ALA A 130 19.67 15.53 6.39
CA ALA A 130 18.98 15.26 5.14
C ALA A 130 19.87 15.51 3.91
N SER A 131 19.52 14.89 2.79
CA SER A 131 20.27 15.07 1.54
C SER A 131 20.00 16.44 0.92
N ARG A 132 20.96 16.96 0.12
CA ARG A 132 20.77 18.20 -0.67
C ARG A 132 19.54 18.13 -1.57
N LYS A 133 19.26 16.95 -2.16
CA LYS A 133 18.06 16.71 -2.99
C LYS A 133 16.78 16.82 -2.18
N SER A 134 16.76 16.29 -0.95
CA SER A 134 15.63 16.42 -0.04
C SER A 134 15.35 17.89 0.30
N GLY A 135 16.40 18.66 0.60
CA GLY A 135 16.25 20.11 0.83
C GLY A 135 15.69 20.87 -0.37
N TYR A 136 16.12 20.51 -1.60
CA TYR A 136 15.53 21.08 -2.81
C TYR A 136 14.04 20.75 -2.94
N LEU A 137 13.66 19.49 -2.73
CA LEU A 137 12.26 19.08 -2.81
C LEU A 137 11.41 19.86 -1.79
N TRP A 138 11.88 19.98 -0.56
CA TRP A 138 11.16 20.68 0.51
C TRP A 138 10.98 22.18 0.27
N ASP A 139 12.01 22.87 -0.25
CA ASP A 139 11.89 24.28 -0.66
C ASP A 139 10.82 24.47 -1.74
N ASN A 140 10.62 23.49 -2.63
CA ASN A 140 9.61 23.51 -3.69
C ASN A 140 8.27 22.90 -3.26
N GLY A 141 8.10 22.55 -1.98
CA GLY A 141 6.90 21.88 -1.49
C GLY A 141 6.72 20.43 -1.97
N LEU A 142 7.72 19.84 -2.61
CA LEU A 142 7.69 18.49 -3.17
C LEU A 142 8.07 17.43 -2.12
N ILE A 143 7.46 16.25 -2.24
CA ILE A 143 7.82 15.03 -1.51
C ILE A 143 8.27 13.96 -2.50
N GLN A 144 9.09 13.01 -2.04
CA GLN A 144 9.49 11.87 -2.85
C GLN A 144 8.55 10.70 -2.60
N VAL A 145 7.78 10.30 -3.61
CA VAL A 145 6.88 9.14 -3.57
C VAL A 145 7.24 8.22 -4.73
N ASN A 146 7.55 6.94 -4.44
CA ASN A 146 7.92 5.94 -5.45
C ASN A 146 9.01 6.42 -6.43
N GLY A 147 10.02 7.12 -5.90
CA GLY A 147 11.12 7.67 -6.70
C GLY A 147 10.81 8.97 -7.46
N ARG A 148 9.54 9.41 -7.51
CA ARG A 148 9.10 10.63 -8.19
C ARG A 148 8.96 11.79 -7.21
N ALA A 149 9.22 13.01 -7.68
CA ALA A 149 8.91 14.23 -6.95
C ALA A 149 7.45 14.58 -7.19
N VAL A 150 6.65 14.61 -6.12
CA VAL A 150 5.20 14.85 -6.18
C VAL A 150 4.87 15.97 -5.20
N ASN A 151 4.02 16.91 -5.60
CA ASN A 151 3.47 17.88 -4.66
C ASN A 151 2.34 17.19 -3.86
N PRO A 152 2.42 17.12 -2.53
CA PRO A 152 1.39 16.48 -1.72
C PRO A 152 0.04 17.21 -1.76
N ASP A 153 0.03 18.50 -2.13
CA ASP A 153 -1.17 19.34 -2.22
C ASP A 153 -1.81 19.31 -3.61
N SER A 154 -1.10 18.79 -4.62
CA SER A 154 -1.69 18.59 -5.94
C SER A 154 -2.73 17.48 -5.86
N GLN A 155 -4.00 17.89 -5.83
CA GLN A 155 -5.17 17.03 -5.93
C GLN A 155 -5.00 16.10 -7.13
N GLU A 156 -5.11 14.78 -6.91
CA GLU A 156 -5.00 13.81 -7.99
C GLU A 156 -5.99 14.18 -9.10
N PRO A 157 -5.55 14.17 -10.37
CA PRO A 157 -6.44 14.50 -11.48
C PRO A 157 -7.60 13.50 -11.52
N ALA A 158 -8.82 14.04 -11.63
CA ALA A 158 -10.08 13.32 -11.42
C ALA A 158 -10.35 12.11 -12.33
N TYR A 159 -9.49 11.82 -13.31
CA TYR A 159 -9.65 10.71 -14.24
C TYR A 159 -9.51 9.32 -13.60
N LYS A 160 -9.05 9.22 -12.34
CA LYS A 160 -8.98 7.95 -11.59
C LYS A 160 -10.20 7.69 -10.71
N HIS A 161 -11.17 8.61 -10.66
CA HIS A 161 -12.44 8.37 -10.00
C HIS A 161 -13.45 7.86 -11.02
N GLU A 162 -14.09 6.73 -10.74
CA GLU A 162 -15.22 6.27 -11.54
C GLU A 162 -16.32 7.33 -11.45
N VAL A 163 -16.66 7.94 -12.59
CA VAL A 163 -17.80 8.86 -12.68
C VAL A 163 -19.04 7.99 -12.81
N THR A 164 -19.80 7.85 -11.73
CA THR A 164 -21.18 7.35 -11.83
C THR A 164 -22.02 8.45 -12.46
N ALA A 165 -22.03 8.50 -13.79
CA ALA A 165 -22.98 9.32 -14.51
C ALA A 165 -24.37 8.69 -14.33
N THR A 166 -25.20 9.29 -13.48
CA THR A 166 -26.63 8.98 -13.44
C THR A 166 -27.20 9.39 -14.79
N VAL A 167 -27.56 8.40 -15.62
CA VAL A 167 -28.26 8.64 -16.89
C VAL A 167 -29.60 9.28 -16.54
N ALA A 168 -29.71 10.58 -16.81
CA ALA A 168 -31.00 11.25 -16.82
C ALA A 168 -31.84 10.66 -17.96
N GLU A 169 -33.06 10.26 -17.64
CA GLU A 169 -34.05 9.71 -18.57
C GLU A 169 -34.23 10.68 -19.76
N PRO A 170 -34.16 10.19 -21.01
CA PRO A 170 -34.24 11.07 -22.17
C PRO A 170 -35.64 11.72 -22.23
N PRO A 171 -35.75 13.03 -22.51
CA PRO A 171 -37.04 13.66 -22.68
C PRO A 171 -37.77 13.01 -23.86
N VAL A 172 -38.96 12.50 -23.59
CA VAL A 172 -39.90 11.99 -24.60
C VAL A 172 -40.15 13.12 -25.60
N LEU A 173 -39.77 12.91 -26.86
CA LEU A 173 -40.05 13.82 -27.96
C LEU A 173 -41.57 13.86 -28.16
N GLU A 174 -42.21 14.85 -27.54
CA GLU A 174 -43.60 15.18 -27.79
C GLU A 174 -43.70 15.74 -29.23
N SER A 175 -44.52 15.07 -30.02
CA SER A 175 -44.77 15.30 -31.44
C SER A 175 -45.09 16.76 -31.75
N ALA A 176 -44.28 17.39 -32.60
CA ALA A 176 -44.61 18.69 -33.18
C ALA A 176 -45.79 18.55 -34.17
N PRO A 177 -46.79 19.46 -34.14
CA PRO A 177 -47.86 19.46 -35.12
C PRO A 177 -47.38 19.97 -36.49
N GLU A 178 -47.89 19.33 -37.54
CA GLU A 178 -47.87 19.79 -38.94
C GLU A 178 -48.27 21.27 -39.03
N THR A 179 -47.34 22.12 -39.47
CA THR A 179 -47.67 23.47 -39.94
C THR A 179 -47.66 23.52 -41.45
N LEU A 180 -48.85 23.79 -41.96
CA LEU A 180 -49.22 24.04 -43.34
C LEU A 180 -48.45 25.21 -43.98
N VAL A 181 -48.24 25.01 -45.28
CA VAL A 181 -47.78 25.91 -46.34
C VAL A 181 -48.29 27.35 -46.23
N ALA A 182 -47.42 28.32 -46.50
CA ALA A 182 -47.81 29.63 -47.05
C ALA A 182 -46.72 30.18 -47.99
N ASP A 183 -47.16 30.49 -49.22
CA ASP A 183 -46.52 31.21 -50.32
C ASP A 183 -45.74 32.48 -49.96
N CYS A 184 -44.64 32.72 -50.70
CA CYS A 184 -44.34 34.05 -51.27
C CYS A 184 -43.18 34.02 -52.30
N GLU A 185 -43.55 34.20 -53.56
CA GLU A 185 -43.04 35.23 -54.50
C GLU A 185 -41.52 35.34 -54.78
N GLN A 186 -41.11 35.15 -56.06
CA GLN A 186 -40.41 36.17 -56.88
C GLN A 186 -40.25 35.75 -58.36
N GLN A 187 -40.66 36.69 -59.22
CA GLN A 187 -40.36 36.94 -60.66
C GLN A 187 -41.03 36.10 -61.74
#